data_AF-A0A6C0AQ42-F1
#
_entry.id   AF-A0A6C0AQ42-F1
#
_cell.length_a   1.000
_cell.length_b   1.000
_cell.length_c   1.000
_cell.angle_alpha   90.00
_cell.angle_beta   90.00
_cell.angle_gamma   90.00
#
_symmetry.space_group_name_H-M   'P 1'
#
loop_
_entity.id
_entity.type
_entity.pdbx_description
1 polymer ?
#
loop_
_entity_poly.entity_id
_entity_poly.type
_entity_poly.pdbx_seq_one_letter_code
_entity_poly.pdbx_strand_id
1 'polypeptide(L)'
;MSNLLSLISGPLDKNACSYFLILTIFFFVLLVIAFLSNIFVLIKNRKTLSFSNIIGGLYMIFTIFIAYFVNRLMYTVCVKSFQT
;
A
#
# COMPACT_ATOMS: atom_id res chain seq x y z
N MET A 1 8.32 -23.36 12.62
CA MET A 1 7.21 -22.69 11.89
C MET A 1 7.69 -22.23 10.49
N SER A 2 8.27 -23.15 9.72
CA SER A 2 8.83 -22.92 8.37
C SER A 2 7.87 -23.37 7.25
N ASN A 3 6.85 -24.15 7.60
CA ASN A 3 5.92 -24.77 6.65
C ASN A 3 4.86 -23.82 6.07
N LEU A 4 4.56 -22.69 6.72
CA LEU A 4 3.68 -21.67 6.15
C LEU A 4 4.40 -20.84 5.08
N LEU A 5 5.71 -20.61 5.27
CA LEU A 5 6.53 -19.87 4.31
C LEU A 5 6.73 -20.67 3.02
N SER A 6 6.91 -22.00 3.12
CA SER A 6 7.04 -22.91 1.97
C SER A 6 5.73 -23.16 1.23
N LEU A 7 4.57 -23.09 1.91
CA LEU A 7 3.26 -23.20 1.25
C LEU A 7 2.86 -21.90 0.52
N ILE A 8 3.25 -20.73 1.05
CA ILE A 8 3.04 -19.43 0.38
C ILE A 8 3.98 -19.25 -0.83
N SER A 9 5.12 -19.93 -0.83
CA SER A 9 6.10 -19.97 -1.93
C SER A 9 5.86 -21.17 -2.85
N GLY A 10 4.59 -21.51 -3.10
CA GLY A 10 4.24 -22.23 -4.32
C GLY A 10 4.71 -21.43 -5.54
N PRO A 11 5.08 -22.09 -6.65
CA PRO A 11 5.72 -21.47 -7.81
C PRO A 11 4.91 -20.26 -8.26
N LEU A 12 5.43 -19.07 -7.92
CA LEU A 12 4.77 -17.81 -8.17
C LEU A 12 4.96 -17.54 -9.67
N ASP A 13 3.95 -17.95 -10.44
CA ASP A 13 3.93 -17.88 -11.90
C ASP A 13 4.35 -16.49 -12.36
N LYS A 14 5.20 -16.38 -13.42
CA LYS A 14 5.81 -15.11 -13.86
C LYS A 14 4.80 -13.97 -14.04
N ASN A 15 3.57 -14.33 -14.41
CA ASN A 15 2.47 -13.38 -14.62
C ASN A 15 2.01 -12.68 -13.33
N ALA A 16 2.15 -13.32 -12.17
CA ALA A 16 1.78 -12.73 -10.88
C ALA A 16 2.70 -11.54 -10.52
N CYS A 17 3.97 -11.59 -10.91
CA CYS A 17 4.95 -10.52 -10.66
C CYS A 17 4.52 -9.18 -11.30
N SER A 18 4.09 -9.23 -12.56
CA SER A 18 3.62 -8.05 -13.29
C SER A 18 2.32 -7.50 -12.69
N TYR A 19 1.45 -8.37 -12.17
CA TYR A 19 0.23 -7.96 -11.48
C TYR A 19 0.54 -7.20 -10.18
N PHE A 20 1.46 -7.69 -9.35
CA PHE A 20 1.87 -6.99 -8.12
C PHE A 20 2.56 -5.64 -8.39
N LEU A 21 3.26 -5.51 -9.52
CA LEU A 21 3.83 -4.25 -9.96
C LEU A 21 2.71 -3.23 -10.30
N ILE A 22 1.72 -3.64 -11.09
CA ILE A 22 0.54 -2.81 -11.40
C ILE A 22 -0.20 -2.40 -10.12
N LEU A 23 -0.35 -3.32 -9.16
CA LEU A 23 -1.01 -3.06 -7.88
C LEU A 23 -0.22 -2.04 -7.06
N THR A 24 1.10 -2.17 -7.01
CA THR A 24 1.98 -1.20 -6.32
C THR A 24 1.79 0.21 -6.88
N ILE A 25 1.76 0.36 -8.21
CA ILE A 25 1.51 1.65 -8.86
C ILE A 25 0.10 2.17 -8.54
N PHE A 26 -0.91 1.29 -8.59
CA PHE A 26 -2.30 1.66 -8.28
C PHE A 26 -2.47 2.19 -6.85
N PHE A 27 -1.91 1.49 -5.86
CA PHE A 27 -1.94 1.93 -4.46
C PHE A 27 -1.13 3.20 -4.23
N PHE A 28 -0.05 3.41 -4.97
CA PHE A 28 0.72 4.66 -4.93
C PHE A 28 -0.11 5.84 -5.42
N VAL A 29 -0.84 5.69 -6.54
CA VAL A 29 -1.74 6.74 -7.05
C VAL A 29 -2.86 7.04 -6.05
N LEU A 30 -3.47 6.02 -5.46
CA LEU A 30 -4.48 6.18 -4.40
C LEU A 30 -3.92 6.91 -3.17
N LEU A 31 -2.68 6.63 -2.79
CA LEU A 31 -2.01 7.32 -1.68
C LEU A 31 -1.87 8.81 -1.96
N VAL A 32 -1.46 9.18 -3.18
CA VAL A 32 -1.33 10.58 -3.61
C VAL A 32 -2.69 11.29 -3.58
N ILE A 33 -3.75 10.65 -4.09
CA ILE A 33 -5.11 11.21 -4.07
C ILE A 33 -5.60 11.40 -2.63
N ALA A 34 -5.39 10.41 -1.75
CA ALA A 34 -5.74 10.51 -0.34
C ALA A 34 -4.99 11.65 0.37
N PHE A 35 -3.72 11.86 0.02
CA PHE A 35 -2.91 12.96 0.54
C PHE A 35 -3.44 14.33 0.10
N LEU A 36 -3.74 14.49 -1.20
CA LEU A 36 -4.34 15.71 -1.77
C LEU A 36 -5.70 16.02 -1.14
N SER A 37 -6.55 15.00 -0.97
CA SER A 37 -7.87 15.16 -0.34
C SER A 37 -7.75 15.63 1.11
N ASN A 38 -6.84 15.02 1.89
CA ASN A 38 -6.58 15.45 3.27
C ASN A 38 -6.07 16.89 3.35
N ILE A 39 -5.13 17.28 2.48
CA ILE A 39 -4.62 18.65 2.40
C ILE A 39 -5.74 19.63 2.05
N PHE A 40 -6.59 19.29 1.07
CA PHE A 40 -7.70 20.14 0.66
C PHE A 40 -8.72 20.36 1.78
N VAL A 41 -9.06 19.30 2.51
CA VAL A 41 -9.95 19.38 3.70
C VAL A 41 -9.30 20.22 4.81
N LEU A 42 -8.00 20.07 5.03
CA LEU A 42 -7.25 20.82 6.04
C LEU A 42 -7.22 22.33 5.73
N ILE A 43 -7.03 22.70 4.47
CA ILE A 43 -7.02 24.10 4.02
C ILE A 43 -8.42 24.71 4.07
N LYS A 44 -9.45 23.98 3.60
CA LYS A 44 -10.84 24.48 3.51
C LYS A 44 -11.50 24.61 4.88
N ASN A 45 -11.22 23.71 5.83
CA ASN A 45 -11.88 23.66 7.14
C ASN A 45 -11.00 24.13 8.31
N ARG A 46 -10.06 25.06 8.11
CA ARG A 46 -9.13 25.51 9.19
C ARG A 46 -9.79 25.92 10.52
N LYS A 47 -11.06 26.35 10.52
CA LYS A 47 -11.78 26.81 11.72
C LYS A 47 -12.59 25.72 12.44
N THR A 48 -12.81 24.55 11.82
CA THR A 48 -13.68 23.47 12.33
C THR A 48 -12.96 22.11 12.36
N LEU A 49 -11.62 22.12 12.40
CA LEU A 49 -10.82 20.91 12.53
C LEU A 49 -10.97 20.33 13.93
N SER A 50 -11.93 19.42 14.08
CA SER A 50 -11.97 18.50 15.22
C SER A 50 -10.76 17.57 15.14
N PHE A 51 -10.14 17.28 16.30
CA PHE A 51 -9.10 16.26 16.43
C PHE A 51 -9.51 14.91 15.80
N SER A 52 -10.80 14.59 15.81
CA SER A 52 -11.36 13.39 15.18
C SER A 52 -11.11 13.33 13.66
N ASN A 53 -11.20 14.47 12.95
CA ASN A 53 -10.95 14.53 11.50
C ASN A 53 -9.47 14.35 11.17
N ILE A 54 -8.58 14.85 12.03
CA ILE A 54 -7.13 14.71 11.87
C ILE A 54 -6.73 13.24 12.10
N ILE A 55 -7.23 12.61 13.17
CA ILE A 55 -6.99 11.19 13.45
C ILE A 55 -7.53 10.31 12.31
N GLY A 56 -8.74 10.59 11.81
CA GLY A 56 -9.35 9.82 10.72
C GLY A 56 -8.54 9.92 9.42
N GLY A 57 -8.08 11.13 9.07
CA GLY A 57 -7.20 11.35 7.93
C GLY A 57 -5.87 10.61 8.04
N LEU A 58 -5.24 10.67 9.22
CA LEU A 58 -3.98 9.99 9.49
C LEU A 58 -4.14 8.46 9.41
N TYR A 59 -5.23 7.92 9.96
CA TYR A 59 -5.53 6.48 9.90
C TYR A 59 -5.71 6.02 8.45
N MET A 60 -6.45 6.78 7.64
CA MET A 60 -6.66 6.47 6.22
C MET A 60 -5.34 6.43 5.44
N ILE A 61 -4.47 7.44 5.65
CA ILE A 61 -3.14 7.48 5.02
C ILE A 61 -2.30 6.29 5.48
N PHE A 62 -2.33 5.95 6.77
CA PHE A 62 -1.56 4.85 7.32
C PHE A 62 -1.98 3.49 6.75
N THR A 63 -3.27 3.25 6.59
CA THR A 63 -3.79 2.01 5.97
C THR A 63 -3.32 1.88 4.51
N ILE A 64 -3.40 2.96 3.72
CA ILE A 64 -2.96 2.95 2.32
C ILE A 64 -1.43 2.79 2.22
N PHE A 65 -0.69 3.39 3.16
CA PHE A 65 0.76 3.24 3.24
C PHE A 65 1.18 1.79 3.52
N ILE A 66 0.50 1.12 4.47
CA ILE A 66 0.73 -0.30 4.73
C ILE A 66 0.42 -1.13 3.48
N ALA A 67 -0.70 -0.87 2.80
CA ALA A 67 -1.05 -1.58 1.57
C ALA A 67 0.02 -1.41 0.48
N TYR A 68 0.54 -0.18 0.28
CA TYR A 68 1.66 0.06 -0.63
C TYR A 68 2.93 -0.70 -0.21
N PHE A 69 3.25 -0.70 1.09
CA PHE A 69 4.42 -1.40 1.63
C PHE A 69 4.35 -2.90 1.39
N VAL A 70 3.20 -3.52 1.66
CA VAL A 70 2.97 -4.96 1.41
C VAL A 70 3.09 -5.29 -0.08
N ASN A 71 2.52 -4.46 -0.97
CA ASN A 71 2.61 -4.68 -2.42
C ASN A 71 4.06 -4.60 -2.93
N ARG A 72 4.85 -3.63 -2.43
CA ARG A 72 6.29 -3.54 -2.75
C ARG A 72 7.09 -4.72 -2.20
N LEU A 73 6.72 -5.22 -1.02
CA LEU A 73 7.35 -6.38 -0.41
C LEU A 73 7.12 -7.63 -1.27
N MET A 74 5.87 -7.88 -1.71
CA MET A 74 5.55 -8.99 -2.59
C MET A 74 6.27 -8.90 -3.93
N TYR A 75 6.34 -7.70 -4.54
CA TYR A 75 7.10 -7.51 -5.76
C TYR A 75 8.59 -7.87 -5.58
N THR A 76 9.20 -7.43 -4.47
CA THR A 76 10.62 -7.71 -4.17
C THR A 76 10.86 -9.22 -3.95
N VAL A 77 9.95 -9.91 -3.26
CA VAL A 77 10.04 -11.37 -3.06
C VAL A 77 9.90 -12.10 -4.39
N CYS A 78 8.97 -11.67 -5.24
CA CYS A 78 8.73 -12.27 -6.54
C CYS A 78 9.91 -12.08 -7.52
N VAL A 79 10.54 -10.90 -7.56
CA VAL A 79 11.75 -10.69 -8.38
C VAL A 79 12.92 -11.53 -7.88
N LYS A 80 13.08 -11.66 -6.56
CA LYS A 80 14.16 -12.46 -5.97
C LYS A 80 13.97 -13.96 -6.14
N SER A 81 12.74 -14.47 -6.17
CA SER A 81 12.47 -15.90 -6.36
C SER A 81 12.76 -16.40 -7.78
N PHE A 82 12.81 -15.50 -8.79
CA PHE A 82 13.22 -15.86 -10.16
C PHE A 82 14.74 -15.88 -10.36
N GLN A 83 15.51 -15.48 -9.35
CA GLN A 83 16.97 -15.44 -9.39
C GLN A 83 17.56 -16.54 -8.49
N THR A 84 17.13 -17.79 -8.71
CA THR A 84 17.75 -18.99 -8.15
C THR A 84 17.69 -20.12 -9.18
#